data_AF-A0A775Z479-F1
#
_entry.id   AF-A0A775Z479-F1
#
_cell.length_a   1.000
_cell.length_b   1.000
_cell.length_c   1.000
_cell.angle_alpha   90.00
_cell.angle_beta   90.00
_cell.angle_gamma   90.00
#
_symmetry.space_group_name_H-M   'P 1'
#
loop_
_entity.id
_entity.type
_entity.pdbx_description
1 polymer ?
#
loop_
_entity_poly.entity_id
_entity_poly.type
_entity_poly.pdbx_seq_one_letter_code
_entity_poly.pdbx_strand_id
1 'polypeptide(L)'
;RQRKTLTVFLATPPWDLKPGETVPLKLQIRSRYGIRQLIWQGDTQILSLTPGAQANSEEGWTLIMPDWQNGEGASNHWRLSVVVEDNQGQRVSSNEITLTLVEPFDALSNDELRWEP
;
A
#
# COMPACT_ATOMS: atom_id res chain seq x y z
N ARG A 1 -13.31 -18.13 27.18
CA ARG A 1 -12.48 -17.37 26.20
C ARG A 1 -13.35 -17.05 24.99
N GLN A 2 -13.77 -15.80 24.81
CA GLN A 2 -14.59 -15.39 23.65
C GLN A 2 -13.72 -15.41 22.38
N ARG A 3 -14.20 -16.02 21.29
CA ARG A 3 -13.48 -16.08 20.01
C ARG A 3 -13.64 -14.73 19.31
N LYS A 4 -12.54 -14.12 18.85
CA LYS A 4 -12.60 -12.90 18.03
C LYS A 4 -13.45 -13.18 16.78
N THR A 5 -14.47 -12.37 16.55
CA THR A 5 -15.42 -12.50 15.44
C THR A 5 -15.01 -11.71 14.20
N LEU A 6 -14.12 -10.73 14.38
CA LEU A 6 -13.55 -9.91 13.33
C LEU A 6 -12.06 -9.67 13.59
N THR A 7 -11.21 -9.90 12.59
CA THR A 7 -9.78 -9.56 12.59
C THR A 7 -9.34 -9.16 11.19
N VAL A 8 -8.35 -8.27 11.10
CA VAL A 8 -7.74 -7.85 9.84
C VAL A 8 -6.23 -7.70 10.00
N PHE A 9 -5.49 -8.02 8.95
CA PHE A 9 -4.07 -7.76 8.79
C PHE A 9 -3.78 -7.29 7.36
N LEU A 10 -2.90 -6.31 7.20
CA LEU A 10 -2.44 -5.79 5.92
C LEU A 10 -0.98 -6.19 5.74
N ALA A 11 -0.69 -6.96 4.69
CA ALA A 11 0.68 -7.38 4.42
C ALA A 11 1.53 -6.21 3.90
N THR A 12 2.72 -6.03 4.46
CA THR A 12 3.74 -5.15 3.90
C THR A 12 4.37 -5.84 2.68
N PRO A 13 4.48 -5.16 1.53
CA PRO A 13 5.25 -5.67 0.39
C PRO A 13 6.71 -5.96 0.82
N PRO A 14 7.23 -7.18 0.59
CA PRO A 14 8.60 -7.54 0.98
C PRO A 14 9.69 -7.14 -0.04
N TRP A 15 9.33 -6.39 -1.09
CA TRP A 15 10.24 -6.05 -2.19
C TRP A 15 10.44 -4.53 -2.31
N ASP A 16 11.51 -4.17 -3.01
CA ASP A 16 11.86 -2.80 -3.34
C ASP A 16 10.80 -2.18 -4.26
N LEU A 17 10.08 -1.18 -3.76
CA LEU A 17 9.03 -0.51 -4.49
C LEU A 17 9.62 0.52 -5.47
N LYS A 18 9.13 0.50 -6.71
CA LYS A 18 9.58 1.41 -7.76
C LYS A 18 8.57 2.53 -8.03
N PRO A 19 9.04 3.71 -8.48
CA PRO A 19 8.15 4.77 -8.93
C PRO A 19 7.18 4.27 -10.02
N GLY A 20 5.90 4.64 -9.90
CA GLY A 20 4.84 4.23 -10.84
C GLY A 20 4.45 2.75 -10.79
N GLU A 21 5.05 1.94 -9.91
CA GLU A 21 4.72 0.51 -9.78
C GLU A 21 3.28 0.32 -9.30
N THR A 22 2.55 -0.59 -9.94
CA THR A 22 1.27 -1.08 -9.43
C THR A 22 1.50 -2.21 -8.42
N VAL A 23 1.24 -1.93 -7.15
CA VAL A 23 1.44 -2.83 -6.02
C VAL A 23 0.10 -3.50 -5.66
N PRO A 24 0.01 -4.84 -5.72
CA PRO A 24 -1.15 -5.55 -5.19
C PRO A 24 -1.14 -5.53 -3.66
N LEU A 25 -2.23 -5.06 -3.06
CA LEU A 25 -2.42 -5.06 -1.61
C LEU A 25 -3.06 -6.38 -1.18
N LYS A 26 -2.50 -7.00 -0.14
CA LYS A 26 -2.99 -8.28 0.39
C LYS A 26 -3.56 -8.08 1.79
N LEU A 27 -4.88 -8.29 1.90
CA LEU A 27 -5.61 -8.27 3.16
C LEU A 27 -5.85 -9.70 3.65
N GLN A 28 -5.70 -9.91 4.96
CA GLN A 28 -6.15 -11.12 5.62
C GLN A 28 -7.26 -10.76 6.59
N ILE A 29 -8.50 -10.95 6.14
CA ILE A 29 -9.69 -10.66 6.94
C ILE A 29 -10.32 -11.97 7.41
N ARG A 30 -10.71 -12.02 8.68
CA ARG A 30 -11.61 -13.05 9.20
C ARG A 30 -12.83 -12.34 9.78
N SER A 31 -13.99 -12.52 9.16
CA SER A 31 -15.27 -12.00 9.63
C SER A 31 -16.28 -13.13 9.75
N ARG A 32 -16.96 -13.24 10.90
CA ARG A 32 -18.08 -14.18 11.09
C ARG A 32 -19.34 -13.75 10.34
N TYR A 33 -19.53 -12.44 10.16
CA TYR A 33 -20.80 -11.87 9.68
C TYR A 33 -20.68 -11.23 8.29
N GLY A 34 -19.56 -11.43 7.59
CA GLY A 34 -19.26 -10.79 6.31
C GLY A 34 -18.68 -9.38 6.46
N ILE A 35 -18.16 -8.82 5.38
CA ILE A 35 -17.56 -7.48 5.36
C ILE A 35 -18.59 -6.50 4.81
N ARG A 36 -18.88 -5.45 5.58
CA ARG A 36 -19.76 -4.36 5.15
C ARG A 36 -18.99 -3.33 4.33
N GLN A 37 -17.84 -2.88 4.83
CA GLN A 37 -17.00 -1.90 4.15
C GLN A 37 -15.55 -1.96 4.59
N LEU A 38 -14.67 -1.51 3.70
CA LEU A 38 -13.26 -1.24 3.95
C LEU A 38 -13.02 0.26 3.86
N ILE A 39 -12.32 0.81 4.85
CA ILE A 39 -12.02 2.23 4.95
C ILE A 39 -10.50 2.38 5.04
N TRP A 40 -9.88 2.80 3.94
CA TRP A 40 -8.43 3.03 3.87
C TRP A 40 -8.04 4.31 4.62
N GLN A 41 -6.91 4.26 5.33
CA GLN A 41 -6.39 5.33 6.17
C GLN A 41 -4.90 5.53 5.94
N GLY A 42 -4.39 6.73 6.28
CA GLY A 42 -3.01 7.14 6.03
C GLY A 42 -2.92 8.05 4.81
N ASP A 43 -1.89 7.89 4.00
CA ASP A 43 -1.56 8.78 2.87
C ASP A 43 -2.36 8.47 1.59
N THR A 44 -3.62 8.08 1.74
CA THR A 44 -4.50 7.60 0.65
C THR A 44 -4.82 8.65 -0.42
N GLN A 45 -4.52 9.92 -0.19
CA GLN A 45 -4.69 10.99 -1.20
C GLN A 45 -3.55 10.98 -2.22
N ILE A 46 -2.33 10.70 -1.77
CA ILE A 46 -1.14 10.62 -2.64
C ILE A 46 -1.05 9.23 -3.25
N LEU A 47 -1.44 8.22 -2.48
CA LEU A 47 -1.50 6.83 -2.86
C LEU A 47 -2.76 6.55 -3.69
N SER A 48 -2.62 6.34 -5.00
CA SER A 48 -3.75 6.05 -5.88
C SER A 48 -4.28 4.62 -5.68
N LEU A 49 -5.22 4.45 -4.75
CA LEU A 49 -5.86 3.18 -4.44
C LEU A 49 -6.98 2.84 -5.44
N THR A 50 -6.93 1.64 -5.99
CA THR A 50 -7.95 1.11 -6.90
C THR A 50 -8.56 -0.16 -6.32
N PRO A 51 -9.90 -0.23 -6.16
CA PRO A 51 -10.56 -1.44 -5.67
C PRO A 51 -10.52 -2.56 -6.72
N GLY A 52 -10.65 -3.80 -6.24
CA GLY A 52 -10.92 -4.95 -7.10
C GLY A 52 -12.36 -4.96 -7.63
N ALA A 53 -12.85 -6.14 -7.98
CA ALA A 53 -14.23 -6.31 -8.46
C ALA A 53 -15.29 -5.82 -7.46
N GLN A 54 -14.98 -5.84 -6.15
CA GLN A 54 -15.85 -5.35 -5.09
C GLN A 54 -15.04 -4.55 -4.07
N ALA A 55 -15.45 -3.31 -3.78
CA ALA A 55 -14.74 -2.44 -2.85
C ALA A 55 -14.78 -2.92 -1.38
N ASN A 56 -15.67 -3.83 -1.02
CA ASN A 56 -15.72 -4.45 0.31
C ASN A 56 -15.09 -5.85 0.35
N SER A 57 -14.37 -6.26 -0.69
CA SER A 57 -13.64 -7.53 -0.73
C SER A 57 -12.21 -7.37 -0.21
N GLU A 58 -11.69 -8.43 0.43
CA GLU A 58 -10.28 -8.57 0.78
C GLU A 58 -9.35 -8.74 -0.44
N GLU A 59 -9.90 -8.99 -1.64
CA GLU A 59 -9.14 -9.30 -2.85
C GLU A 59 -9.13 -8.17 -3.88
N GLY A 60 -8.06 -8.12 -4.67
CA GLY A 60 -7.98 -7.29 -5.88
C GLY A 60 -7.67 -5.82 -5.67
N TRP A 61 -7.45 -5.37 -4.43
CA TRP A 61 -6.97 -4.02 -4.17
C TRP A 61 -5.57 -3.82 -4.74
N THR A 62 -5.40 -2.70 -5.42
CA THR A 62 -4.10 -2.27 -5.95
C THR A 62 -3.83 -0.82 -5.57
N LEU A 63 -2.56 -0.48 -5.58
CA LEU A 63 -2.05 0.86 -5.34
C LEU A 63 -1.04 1.19 -6.42
N ILE A 64 -1.05 2.40 -6.95
CA ILE A 64 0.04 2.91 -7.79
C ILE A 64 0.99 3.74 -6.93
N MET A 65 2.27 3.39 -6.93
CA MET A 65 3.31 4.14 -6.25
C MET A 65 3.52 5.51 -6.93
N PRO A 66 3.63 6.60 -6.15
CA PRO A 66 3.95 7.91 -6.71
C PRO A 66 5.30 7.94 -7.43
N ASP A 67 5.53 8.98 -8.23
CA ASP A 67 6.85 9.25 -8.78
C ASP A 67 7.87 9.57 -7.66
N TRP A 68 9.14 9.28 -7.92
CA TRP A 68 10.23 9.64 -7.00
C TRP A 68 10.30 11.16 -6.84
N GLN A 69 10.31 11.63 -5.60
CA GLN A 69 10.45 13.05 -5.29
C GLN A 69 11.92 13.36 -4.96
N ASN A 70 12.49 14.30 -5.71
CA ASN A 70 13.84 14.82 -5.47
C ASN A 70 13.80 16.04 -4.54
N GLY A 71 14.87 16.24 -3.77
CA GLY A 71 15.09 17.45 -2.98
C GLY A 71 15.00 17.25 -1.46
N GLU A 72 15.48 18.26 -0.74
CA GLU A 72 15.46 18.27 0.73
C GLU A 72 14.02 18.28 1.24
N GLY A 73 13.66 17.25 2.03
CA GLY A 73 12.31 17.07 2.56
C GLY A 73 11.40 16.14 1.76
N ALA A 74 11.89 15.51 0.68
CA ALA A 74 11.15 14.45 -0.01
C ALA A 74 10.97 13.24 0.92
N SER A 75 9.71 12.88 1.24
CA SER A 75 9.43 11.74 2.11
C SER A 75 9.82 10.43 1.43
N ASN A 76 9.32 10.17 0.22
CA ASN A 76 9.44 8.88 -0.49
C ASN A 76 9.04 7.66 0.37
N HIS A 77 8.28 7.90 1.44
CA HIS A 77 7.68 6.90 2.31
C HIS A 77 6.25 7.31 2.67
N TRP A 78 5.35 6.34 2.69
CA TRP A 78 3.92 6.56 2.94
C TRP A 78 3.37 5.51 3.90
N ARG A 79 2.39 5.92 4.71
CA ARG A 79 1.71 5.05 5.67
C ARG A 79 0.35 4.65 5.15
N LEU A 80 0.02 3.38 5.34
CA LEU A 80 -1.25 2.82 4.92
C LEU A 80 -1.78 1.84 5.97
N SER A 81 -3.08 1.93 6.24
CA SER A 81 -3.82 0.94 7.04
C SER A 81 -5.27 0.87 6.55
N VAL A 82 -6.01 -0.14 7.00
CA VAL A 82 -7.43 -0.29 6.68
C VAL A 82 -8.25 -0.60 7.92
N VAL A 83 -9.41 0.05 8.01
CA VAL A 83 -10.47 -0.30 8.96
C VAL A 83 -11.51 -1.15 8.25
N VAL A 84 -11.85 -2.29 8.87
CA VAL A 84 -12.90 -3.19 8.39
C VAL A 84 -14.10 -3.03 9.30
N GLU A 85 -15.27 -2.75 8.71
CA GLU A 85 -16.56 -2.85 9.39
C GLU A 85 -17.29 -4.11 8.91
N ASP A 86 -17.80 -4.92 9.83
CA ASP A 86 -18.67 -6.06 9.51
C ASP A 86 -20.16 -5.68 9.49
N ASN A 87 -21.01 -6.63 9.10
CA ASN A 87 -22.46 -6.40 9.03
C ASN A 87 -23.15 -6.25 10.40
N GLN A 88 -22.44 -6.46 11.51
CA GLN A 88 -22.92 -6.18 12.86
C GLN A 88 -22.46 -4.80 13.38
N GLY A 89 -21.72 -4.05 12.55
CA GLY A 89 -21.15 -2.75 12.91
C GLY A 89 -19.87 -2.85 13.74
N GLN A 90 -19.30 -4.05 13.91
CA GLN A 90 -18.00 -4.19 14.56
C GLN A 90 -16.92 -3.59 13.66
N ARG A 91 -16.05 -2.76 14.23
CA ARG A 91 -14.91 -2.16 13.53
C ARG A 91 -13.58 -2.61 14.12
N VAL A 92 -12.64 -2.97 13.25
CA VAL A 92 -11.25 -3.26 13.63
C VAL A 92 -10.30 -2.62 12.62
N SER A 93 -9.14 -2.16 13.10
CA SER A 93 -8.07 -1.65 12.24
C SER A 93 -6.99 -2.72 12.02
N SER A 94 -6.33 -2.68 10.86
CA SER A 94 -5.13 -3.47 10.59
C SER A 94 -3.91 -2.91 11.33
N ASN A 95 -2.78 -3.61 11.18
CA ASN A 95 -1.49 -2.96 11.34
C ASN A 95 -1.33 -1.82 10.32
N GLU A 96 -0.52 -0.82 10.68
CA GLU A 96 -0.01 0.17 9.72
C GLU A 96 1.19 -0.45 8.99
N ILE A 97 1.27 -0.22 7.68
CA ILE A 97 2.45 -0.54 6.88
C ILE A 97 3.11 0.75 6.41
N THR A 98 4.42 0.69 6.17
CA THR A 98 5.16 1.76 5.50
C THR A 98 5.59 1.27 4.12
N LEU A 99 5.27 2.05 3.10
CA LEU A 99 5.68 1.85 1.72
C LEU A 99 6.83 2.81 1.45
N THR A 100 8.01 2.29 1.17
CA THR A 100 9.21 3.10 0.90
C THR A 100 9.64 2.89 -0.53
N LEU A 101 9.75 3.97 -1.31
CA LEU A 101 10.32 3.91 -2.65
C LEU A 101 11.83 3.74 -2.57
N VAL A 102 12.36 2.96 -3.50
CA VAL A 102 13.78 2.93 -3.78
C VAL A 102 14.11 4.01 -4.81
N GLU A 103 15.20 4.73 -4.56
CA GLU A 103 15.72 5.73 -5.48
C GLU A 103 15.98 5.08 -6.84
N PRO A 104 15.43 5.62 -7.94
CA PRO A 104 15.71 5.10 -9.27
C PRO A 104 17.19 5.30 -9.58
N PHE A 105 17.85 4.24 -10.05
CA PHE A 105 19.21 4.36 -10.53
C PHE A 105 19.21 5.07 -11.89
N ASP A 106 19.60 6.34 -11.90
CA ASP A 106 19.87 7.05 -13.15
C ASP A 106 21.21 6.55 -13.72
N ALA A 107 21.15 5.58 -14.64
CA ALA A 107 22.31 5.11 -15.41
C ALA A 107 22.86 6.17 -16.41
N LEU A 108 22.63 7.46 -16.15
CA LEU A 108 23.06 8.59 -16.97
C LEU A 108 24.08 9.45 -16.22
N SER A 109 25.22 8.83 -15.95
CA SER A 109 26.53 9.46 -16.18
C SER A 109 27.45 8.50 -16.94
N ASN A 110 26.88 7.75 -17.90
CA ASN A 110 27.66 7.01 -18.91
C ASN A 110 28.21 7.93 -20.02
N ASP A 111 28.17 9.25 -19.84
CA ASP A 111 28.63 10.26 -20.80
C ASP A 111 30.06 10.78 -20.49
N GLU A 112 30.71 10.29 -19.42
CA GLU A 112 32.11 10.64 -19.08
C GLU A 112 33.16 9.64 -19.62
N LEU A 113 32.75 8.60 -20.34
CA LEU A 113 33.69 7.76 -21.11
C LEU A 113 33.88 8.26 -22.54
N ARG A 114 34.15 9.57 -22.69
CA ARG A 114 34.79 10.07 -23.91
C ARG A 114 36.28 9.77 -23.82
N TRP A 115 36.66 8.58 -24.29
CA TRP A 115 38.03 8.34 -24.75
C TRP A 115 38.31 9.29 -25.92
N GLU A 116 39.15 10.31 -25.72
CA GLU A 116 39.74 11.04 -26.84
C GLU A 116 41.02 10.31 -27.29
N PRO A 117 41.20 10.08 -28.61
CA PRO A 117 42.30 9.29 -29.19
C PRO A 117 43.66 9.99 -29.16
#